data_AF-A0A7S4HCL4-F1
#
_entry.id   AF-A0A7S4HCL4-F1
#
_cell.length_a   1.000
_cell.length_b   1.000
_cell.length_c   1.000
_cell.angle_alpha   90.00
_cell.angle_beta   90.00
_cell.angle_gamma   90.00
#
_symmetry.space_group_name_H-M   'P 1'
#
loop_
_entity.id
_entity.type
_entity.pdbx_description
1 polymer ?
#
loop_
_entity_poly.entity_id
_entity_poly.type
_entity_poly.pdbx_seq_one_letter_code
_entity_poly.pdbx_strand_id
1 'polypeptide(L)'
;MMSLALLFASAAAFTPAPLRSPRAVCRAAEPAMLLEQPTSRRSALAGVAAAAAFSALPAFASVTPEAYKLKKNYPSDAKLMLDNMRQATDLKRGDAGMEDIVKATRSEMNDFVAFYRRQPKVAGMPSFSTMYTAINTLSGHYASYGNKYPVPEKRKTRLQQQYKEIERALARGK
;
A
#
# COMPACT_ATOMS: atom_id res chain seq x y z
N MET A 1 65.82 15.16 -27.87
CA MET A 1 65.18 16.17 -27.00
C MET A 1 64.35 17.08 -27.89
N MET A 2 63.03 16.98 -27.87
CA MET A 2 62.13 17.93 -28.55
C MET A 2 60.81 18.04 -27.79
N SER A 3 60.64 19.25 -27.25
CA SER A 3 59.47 20.05 -26.88
C SER A 3 58.09 19.47 -26.55
N LEU A 4 57.69 19.91 -25.35
CA LEU A 4 56.38 20.06 -24.71
C LEU A 4 55.46 21.09 -25.43
N ALA A 5 54.17 20.76 -25.61
CA ALA A 5 53.01 21.68 -25.65
C ALA A 5 51.73 20.81 -25.60
N LEU A 6 51.04 20.58 -24.47
CA LEU A 6 50.11 21.43 -23.70
C LEU A 6 48.86 21.89 -24.47
N LEU A 7 47.70 21.68 -23.83
CA LEU A 7 46.37 22.32 -24.01
C LEU A 7 45.40 21.64 -25.02
N PHE A 8 44.08 21.57 -24.84
CA PHE A 8 43.12 22.06 -23.82
C PHE A 8 41.86 21.16 -23.87
N ALA A 9 41.14 21.09 -22.75
CA ALA A 9 39.90 20.36 -22.55
C ALA A 9 38.76 20.80 -23.50
N SER A 10 38.08 19.84 -24.12
CA SER A 10 36.81 20.09 -24.83
C SER A 10 35.65 19.94 -23.86
N ALA A 11 35.21 21.05 -23.27
CA ALA A 11 33.96 21.14 -22.52
C ALA A 11 32.79 21.16 -23.52
N ALA A 12 32.07 20.04 -23.64
CA ALA A 12 30.78 20.04 -24.32
C ALA A 12 29.76 20.77 -23.43
N ALA A 13 29.48 22.03 -23.77
CA ALA A 13 28.39 22.79 -23.18
C ALA A 13 27.06 22.16 -23.61
N PHE A 14 26.48 21.33 -22.75
CA PHE A 14 25.13 20.82 -22.90
C PHE A 14 24.16 21.95 -22.55
N THR A 15 23.56 22.54 -23.58
CA THR A 15 22.53 23.58 -23.48
C THR A 15 21.20 22.95 -23.03
N PRO A 16 20.62 23.37 -21.89
CA PRO A 16 19.28 22.94 -21.52
C PRO A 16 18.24 23.68 -22.38
N ALA A 17 17.42 22.91 -23.11
CA ALA A 17 16.26 23.43 -23.83
C ALA A 17 15.18 23.92 -22.84
N PRO A 18 14.49 25.05 -23.12
CA PRO A 18 13.46 25.56 -22.23
C PRO A 18 12.21 24.67 -22.24
N LEU A 19 11.67 24.42 -21.05
CA LEU A 19 10.43 23.70 -20.81
C LEU A 19 9.25 24.42 -21.49
N ARG A 20 8.64 23.76 -22.47
CA ARG A 20 7.37 24.18 -23.06
C ARG A 20 6.22 23.70 -22.16
N SER A 21 5.69 24.61 -21.36
CA SER A 21 4.46 24.42 -20.58
C SER A 21 3.23 24.32 -21.50
N PRO A 22 2.40 23.27 -21.41
CA PRO A 22 1.07 23.30 -21.99
C PRO A 22 0.12 24.07 -21.07
N ARG A 23 -0.15 25.30 -21.52
CA ARG A 23 -1.38 26.11 -21.38
C ARG A 23 -2.49 25.53 -20.47
N ALA A 24 -2.76 26.26 -19.39
CA ALA A 24 -4.03 26.21 -18.68
C ALA A 24 -5.17 26.48 -19.67
N VAL A 25 -6.09 25.52 -19.83
CA VAL A 25 -7.39 25.78 -20.44
C VAL A 25 -8.30 26.27 -19.34
N CYS A 26 -8.39 27.59 -19.21
CA CYS A 26 -9.50 28.24 -18.54
C CYS A 26 -10.77 27.95 -19.36
N ARG A 27 -11.66 27.10 -18.85
CA ARG A 27 -13.04 27.04 -19.34
C ARG A 27 -13.84 28.09 -18.58
N ALA A 28 -13.87 29.30 -19.13
CA ALA A 28 -14.90 30.27 -18.80
C ALA A 28 -16.20 29.80 -19.49
N ALA A 29 -17.23 29.53 -18.70
CA ALA A 29 -18.61 29.52 -19.15
C ALA A 29 -19.37 30.45 -18.21
N GLU A 30 -20.07 31.40 -18.81
CA GLU A 30 -20.62 32.60 -18.20
C GLU A 30 -21.71 32.32 -17.15
N PRO A 31 -21.88 33.22 -16.15
CA PRO A 31 -23.03 33.23 -15.27
C PRO A 31 -24.17 34.06 -15.88
N ALA A 32 -25.27 33.41 -16.25
CA ALA A 32 -26.54 34.11 -16.51
C ALA A 32 -27.32 34.23 -15.19
N MET A 33 -27.43 35.47 -14.72
CA MET A 33 -28.25 35.92 -13.61
C MET A 33 -29.73 35.60 -13.84
N LEU A 34 -30.43 35.04 -12.84
CA LEU A 34 -31.82 35.41 -12.58
C LEU A 34 -32.22 35.14 -11.11
N LEU A 35 -32.45 36.25 -10.41
CA LEU A 35 -33.17 36.49 -9.15
C LEU A 35 -32.67 35.86 -7.83
N GLU A 36 -32.08 36.75 -7.03
CA GLU A 36 -32.15 36.74 -5.56
C GLU A 36 -33.60 36.70 -5.07
N GLN A 37 -33.85 35.98 -3.96
CA GLN A 37 -34.47 36.60 -2.79
C GLN A 37 -34.00 35.92 -1.48
N PRO A 38 -33.96 36.70 -0.37
CA PRO A 38 -33.06 36.48 0.75
C PRO A 38 -33.80 35.97 1.98
N THR A 39 -33.24 35.03 2.74
CA THR A 39 -33.67 34.85 4.14
C THR A 39 -32.52 34.43 5.04
N SER A 40 -32.06 35.42 5.80
CA SER A 40 -31.86 35.37 7.26
C SER A 40 -31.25 34.09 7.84
N ARG A 41 -29.95 34.16 8.16
CA ARG A 41 -29.20 33.16 8.95
C ARG A 41 -29.60 33.10 10.43
N ARG A 42 -30.87 33.29 10.76
CA ARG A 42 -31.39 33.25 12.13
C ARG A 42 -32.84 32.76 12.12
N SER A 43 -33.02 31.45 12.18
CA SER A 43 -34.13 30.76 12.87
C SER A 43 -34.30 29.36 12.30
N ALA A 44 -34.01 28.34 13.12
CA ALA A 44 -34.74 27.07 13.22
C ALA A 44 -33.95 26.11 14.12
N LEU A 45 -33.78 26.49 15.39
CA LEU A 45 -33.78 25.48 16.45
C LEU A 45 -35.24 25.02 16.60
N ALA A 46 -35.62 23.93 15.94
CA ALA A 46 -36.87 23.24 16.21
C ALA A 46 -36.85 21.82 15.61
N GLY A 47 -36.51 20.86 16.47
CA GLY A 47 -37.18 19.56 16.60
C GLY A 47 -37.28 18.64 15.37
N VAL A 48 -36.49 17.56 15.38
CA VAL A 48 -37.03 16.21 15.15
C VAL A 48 -36.37 15.25 16.13
N ALA A 49 -37.06 14.98 17.23
CA ALA A 49 -36.82 13.82 18.08
C ALA A 49 -37.50 12.62 17.40
N ALA A 50 -36.73 11.77 16.75
CA ALA A 50 -37.18 10.46 16.29
C ALA A 50 -36.14 9.43 16.73
N ALA A 51 -36.44 8.75 17.83
CA ALA A 51 -35.76 7.55 18.28
C ALA A 51 -35.95 6.46 17.22
N ALA A 52 -35.00 6.35 16.30
CA ALA A 52 -34.84 5.17 15.47
C ALA A 52 -33.71 4.33 16.08
N ALA A 53 -34.09 3.17 16.60
CA ALA A 53 -33.20 2.18 17.16
C ALA A 53 -31.95 2.01 16.31
N PHE A 54 -30.79 2.30 16.89
CA PHE A 54 -29.51 1.79 16.41
C PHE A 54 -29.59 0.26 16.52
N SER A 55 -30.08 -0.39 15.48
CA SER A 55 -29.92 -1.83 15.31
C SER A 55 -28.42 -2.10 15.33
N ALA A 56 -27.99 -2.77 16.40
CA ALA A 56 -26.64 -3.23 16.58
C ALA A 56 -26.22 -4.02 15.34
N LEU A 57 -25.39 -3.39 14.50
CA LEU A 57 -24.75 -4.09 13.40
C LEU A 57 -23.89 -5.20 14.03
N PRO A 58 -23.93 -6.43 13.49
CA PRO A 58 -23.02 -7.47 13.93
C PRO A 58 -21.60 -6.96 13.65
N ALA A 59 -20.82 -6.81 14.72
CA ALA A 59 -19.38 -6.67 14.60
C ALA A 59 -18.89 -7.95 13.89
N PHE A 60 -18.59 -7.85 12.59
CA PHE A 60 -17.94 -8.90 11.83
C PHE A 60 -16.52 -9.09 12.39
N ALA A 61 -16.42 -9.79 13.51
CA ALA A 61 -15.20 -10.42 13.94
C ALA A 61 -14.95 -11.56 12.95
N SER A 62 -14.19 -11.25 11.89
CA SER A 62 -13.62 -12.29 11.04
C SER A 62 -12.79 -13.19 11.95
N VAL A 63 -13.21 -14.45 12.08
CA VAL A 63 -12.46 -15.45 12.85
C VAL A 63 -11.20 -15.76 12.05
N THR A 64 -10.13 -15.03 12.33
CA THR A 64 -8.79 -15.42 11.90
C THR A 64 -8.37 -16.62 12.74
N PRO A 65 -7.80 -17.68 12.12
CA PRO A 65 -7.26 -18.80 12.90
C PRO A 65 -6.20 -18.24 13.87
N GLU A 66 -6.13 -18.74 15.11
CA GLU A 66 -5.19 -18.25 16.14
C GLU A 66 -3.72 -18.22 15.66
N ALA A 67 -3.37 -19.04 14.66
CA ALA A 67 -2.06 -19.04 14.02
C ALA A 67 -1.70 -17.72 13.29
N TYR A 68 -2.71 -16.95 12.84
CA TYR A 68 -2.56 -15.69 12.11
C TYR A 68 -2.72 -14.46 13.00
N LYS A 69 -2.70 -14.64 14.33
CA LYS A 69 -2.90 -13.55 15.29
C LYS A 69 -1.57 -12.89 15.63
N LEU A 70 -1.55 -11.55 15.61
CA LEU A 70 -0.35 -10.77 15.94
C LEU A 70 0.05 -10.90 17.41
N LYS A 71 1.32 -11.24 17.66
CA LYS A 71 1.91 -11.29 19.01
C LYS A 71 2.43 -9.92 19.47
N LYS A 72 2.38 -8.92 18.58
CA LYS A 72 2.86 -7.54 18.80
C LYS A 72 4.38 -7.47 19.03
N ASN A 73 5.11 -8.48 18.57
CA ASN A 73 6.56 -8.52 18.57
C ASN A 73 7.05 -8.50 17.12
N TYR A 74 7.51 -7.33 16.65
CA TYR A 74 7.81 -7.10 15.25
C TYR A 74 8.69 -8.17 14.58
N PRO A 75 9.91 -8.50 15.06
CA PRO A 75 10.76 -9.48 14.39
C PRO A 75 10.15 -10.90 14.35
N SER A 76 9.36 -11.27 15.35
CA SER A 76 8.66 -12.56 15.37
C SER A 76 7.46 -12.58 14.41
N ASP A 77 6.64 -11.53 14.46
CA ASP A 77 5.47 -11.38 13.60
C ASP A 77 5.88 -11.21 12.13
N ALA A 78 6.99 -10.52 11.85
CA ALA A 78 7.50 -10.34 10.49
C ALA A 78 8.01 -11.65 9.88
N LYS A 79 8.63 -12.52 10.67
CA LYS A 79 9.04 -13.87 10.21
C LYS A 79 7.82 -14.73 9.91
N LEU A 80 6.85 -14.76 10.84
CA LEU A 80 5.60 -15.50 10.67
C LEU A 80 4.84 -15.04 9.41
N MET A 81 4.71 -13.72 9.23
CA MET A 81 4.12 -13.14 8.03
C MET A 81 4.82 -13.60 6.74
N LEU A 82 6.16 -13.61 6.74
CA LEU A 82 6.94 -14.01 5.59
C LEU A 82 6.73 -15.49 5.25
N ASP A 83 6.68 -16.36 6.26
CA ASP A 83 6.40 -17.78 6.12
C ASP A 83 5.00 -18.02 5.55
N ASN A 84 3.99 -17.32 6.08
CA ASN A 84 2.60 -17.40 5.59
C ASN A 84 2.47 -16.87 4.16
N MET A 85 3.11 -15.75 3.83
CA MET A 85 3.15 -15.22 2.46
C MET A 85 3.85 -16.19 1.51
N ARG A 86 4.95 -16.82 1.93
CA ARG A 86 5.64 -17.82 1.12
C ARG A 86 4.74 -19.03 0.86
N GLN A 87 4.10 -19.56 1.90
CA GLN A 87 3.13 -20.64 1.79
C GLN A 87 2.01 -20.28 0.81
N ALA A 88 1.41 -19.09 0.94
CA ALA A 88 0.35 -18.62 0.05
C ALA A 88 0.79 -18.49 -1.42
N THR A 89 2.06 -18.17 -1.68
CA THR A 89 2.63 -18.11 -3.04
C THR A 89 3.06 -19.47 -3.62
N ASP A 90 3.21 -20.49 -2.77
CA ASP A 90 3.60 -21.84 -3.18
C ASP A 90 2.41 -22.73 -3.55
N LEU A 91 1.20 -22.35 -3.14
CA LEU A 91 -0.05 -23.03 -3.51
C LEU A 91 -0.30 -22.99 -5.01
N LYS A 92 -0.71 -24.14 -5.56
CA LYS A 92 -1.06 -24.29 -6.98
C LYS A 92 -2.57 -24.17 -7.17
N ARG A 93 -2.98 -23.93 -8.42
CA ARG A 93 -4.40 -23.92 -8.77
C ARG A 93 -4.99 -25.31 -8.50
N GLY A 94 -6.02 -25.37 -7.67
CA GLY A 94 -6.75 -26.61 -7.38
C GLY A 94 -6.36 -27.30 -6.08
N ASP A 95 -5.40 -26.76 -5.31
CA ASP A 95 -5.10 -27.27 -3.98
C ASP A 95 -6.29 -27.07 -3.01
N ALA A 96 -6.59 -28.10 -2.22
CA ALA A 96 -7.64 -28.04 -1.21
C ALA A 96 -7.28 -26.99 -0.14
N GLY A 97 -8.23 -26.09 0.18
CA GLY A 97 -8.02 -25.05 1.18
C GLY A 97 -7.22 -23.82 0.71
N MET A 98 -6.88 -23.71 -0.58
CA MET A 98 -6.16 -22.54 -1.11
C MET A 98 -6.90 -21.23 -0.79
N GLU A 99 -8.21 -21.20 -1.00
CA GLU A 99 -9.02 -20.02 -0.76
C GLU A 99 -8.97 -19.58 0.70
N ASP A 100 -9.01 -20.54 1.64
CA ASP A 100 -9.02 -20.26 3.08
C ASP A 100 -7.64 -19.79 3.57
N ILE A 101 -6.56 -20.42 3.09
CA ILE A 101 -5.18 -19.97 3.40
C ILE A 101 -4.95 -18.56 2.86
N VAL A 102 -5.37 -18.28 1.63
CA VAL A 102 -5.23 -16.94 1.03
C VAL A 102 -6.09 -15.91 1.77
N LYS A 103 -7.30 -16.26 2.19
CA LYS A 103 -8.16 -15.38 3.01
C LYS A 103 -7.51 -15.08 4.36
N ALA A 104 -7.01 -16.10 5.06
CA ALA A 104 -6.35 -15.95 6.36
C ALA A 104 -5.09 -15.08 6.24
N THR A 105 -4.23 -15.36 5.25
CA THR A 105 -3.03 -14.56 4.96
C THR A 105 -3.38 -13.11 4.62
N ARG A 106 -4.46 -12.87 3.86
CA ARG A 106 -4.90 -11.51 3.53
C ARG A 106 -5.41 -10.75 4.75
N SER A 107 -6.11 -11.41 5.66
CA SER A 107 -6.52 -10.80 6.92
C SER A 107 -5.30 -10.44 7.76
N GLU A 108 -4.36 -11.37 7.93
CA GLU A 108 -3.11 -11.16 8.65
C GLU A 108 -2.31 -9.98 8.09
N MET A 109 -2.15 -9.90 6.76
CA MET A 109 -1.46 -8.79 6.08
C MET A 109 -2.09 -7.43 6.45
N ASN A 110 -3.42 -7.35 6.45
CA ASN A 110 -4.13 -6.13 6.80
C ASN A 110 -3.91 -5.75 8.27
N ASP A 111 -4.03 -6.71 9.18
CA ASP A 111 -3.86 -6.48 10.61
C ASP A 111 -2.41 -6.06 10.95
N PHE A 112 -1.43 -6.71 10.30
CA PHE A 112 -0.01 -6.40 10.45
C PHE A 112 0.30 -4.96 10.01
N VAL A 113 -0.17 -4.57 8.82
CA VAL A 113 0.01 -3.21 8.32
C VAL A 113 -0.77 -2.19 9.15
N ALA A 114 -1.99 -2.52 9.59
CA ALA A 114 -2.80 -1.62 10.42
C ALA A 114 -2.11 -1.31 11.76
N PHE A 115 -1.48 -2.30 12.38
CA PHE A 115 -0.80 -2.15 13.66
C PHE A 115 0.58 -1.50 13.51
N TYR A 116 1.46 -2.04 12.67
CA TYR A 116 2.86 -1.63 12.63
C TYR A 116 3.11 -0.30 11.91
N ARG A 117 2.25 0.12 10.97
CA ARG A 117 2.45 1.43 10.31
C ARG A 117 2.34 2.61 11.27
N ARG A 118 1.59 2.45 12.38
CA ARG A 118 1.35 3.50 13.37
C ARG A 118 2.52 3.65 14.36
N GLN A 119 3.46 2.71 14.33
CA GLN A 119 4.61 2.70 15.21
C GLN A 119 5.81 3.30 14.47
N PRO A 120 6.24 4.54 14.77
CA PRO A 120 7.29 5.21 14.00
C PRO A 120 8.63 4.45 14.05
N LYS A 121 8.90 3.75 15.16
CA LYS A 121 10.08 2.90 15.32
C LYS A 121 10.14 1.78 14.29
N VAL A 122 9.00 1.15 13.98
CA VAL A 122 8.92 0.05 13.00
C VAL A 122 8.71 0.58 11.59
N ALA A 123 7.91 1.64 11.43
CA ALA A 123 7.62 2.23 10.12
C ALA A 123 8.89 2.76 9.42
N GLY A 124 9.89 3.22 10.18
CA GLY A 124 11.18 3.65 9.64
C GLY A 124 12.19 2.53 9.35
N MET A 125 11.87 1.27 9.67
CA MET A 125 12.76 0.13 9.46
C MET A 125 12.79 -0.26 7.97
N PRO A 126 13.98 -0.42 7.35
CA PRO A 126 14.11 -0.99 6.02
C PRO A 126 13.34 -2.31 5.83
N SER A 127 13.36 -3.22 6.82
CA SER A 127 12.60 -4.48 6.74
C SER A 127 11.10 -4.24 6.54
N PHE A 128 10.53 -3.25 7.22
CA PHE A 128 9.11 -2.95 7.14
C PHE A 128 8.74 -2.33 5.79
N SER A 129 9.58 -1.46 5.25
CA SER A 129 9.35 -0.83 3.94
C SER A 129 9.34 -1.86 2.81
N THR A 130 10.29 -2.80 2.83
CA THR A 130 10.34 -3.89 1.84
C THR A 130 9.18 -4.87 2.04
N MET A 131 8.83 -5.20 3.29
CA MET A 131 7.65 -6.03 3.62
C MET A 131 6.35 -5.39 3.12
N TYR A 132 6.16 -4.09 3.36
CA TYR A 132 4.98 -3.36 2.91
C TYR A 132 4.84 -3.38 1.38
N THR A 133 5.96 -3.26 0.67
CA THR A 133 5.99 -3.39 -0.79
C THR A 133 5.57 -4.79 -1.25
N ALA A 134 6.04 -5.85 -0.58
CA ALA A 134 5.64 -7.22 -0.87
C ALA A 134 4.15 -7.45 -0.60
N ILE A 135 3.64 -6.97 0.54
CA ILE A 135 2.23 -7.06 0.93
C ILE A 135 1.33 -6.36 -0.11
N ASN A 136 1.69 -5.16 -0.55
CA ASN A 136 0.94 -4.43 -1.58
C ASN A 136 0.94 -5.17 -2.92
N THR A 137 2.08 -5.77 -3.29
CA THR A 137 2.21 -6.56 -4.53
C THR A 137 1.32 -7.80 -4.52
N LEU A 138 1.23 -8.48 -3.37
CA LEU A 138 0.43 -9.70 -3.19
C LEU A 138 -1.07 -9.38 -3.04
N SER A 139 -1.40 -8.39 -2.20
CA SER A 139 -2.77 -7.92 -2.00
C SER A 139 -3.39 -7.38 -3.30
N GLY A 140 -2.60 -6.67 -4.12
CA GLY A 140 -3.04 -6.20 -5.44
C GLY A 140 -3.39 -7.35 -6.38
N HIS A 141 -2.63 -8.45 -6.37
CA HIS A 141 -2.94 -9.64 -7.17
C HIS A 141 -4.28 -10.25 -6.75
N TYR A 142 -4.49 -10.48 -5.46
CA TYR A 142 -5.75 -11.05 -4.97
C TYR A 142 -6.94 -10.09 -5.10
N ALA A 143 -6.72 -8.78 -5.11
CA ALA A 143 -7.77 -7.81 -5.39
C ALA A 143 -8.22 -7.86 -6.86
N SER A 144 -7.30 -8.02 -7.81
CA SER A 144 -7.63 -8.04 -9.25
C SER A 144 -8.12 -9.40 -9.76
N TYR A 145 -7.51 -10.50 -9.31
CA TYR A 145 -7.80 -11.84 -9.83
C TYR A 145 -8.66 -12.69 -8.88
N GLY A 146 -8.74 -12.33 -7.60
CA GLY A 146 -9.44 -13.10 -6.57
C GLY A 146 -8.57 -14.19 -5.91
N ASN A 147 -9.12 -14.82 -4.88
CA ASN A 147 -8.37 -15.71 -3.97
C ASN A 147 -8.10 -17.12 -4.54
N LYS A 148 -8.73 -17.48 -5.67
CA LYS A 148 -8.61 -18.80 -6.31
C LYS A 148 -7.51 -18.88 -7.36
N TYR A 149 -6.90 -17.75 -7.71
CA TYR A 149 -5.91 -17.66 -8.77
C TYR A 149 -4.50 -17.58 -8.19
N PRO A 150 -3.61 -18.54 -8.51
CA PRO A 150 -2.25 -18.54 -7.99
C PRO A 150 -1.45 -17.35 -8.56
N VAL A 151 -0.38 -17.01 -7.86
CA VAL A 151 0.48 -15.88 -8.22
C VAL A 151 1.31 -16.23 -9.47
N PRO A 152 1.36 -15.35 -10.50
CA PRO A 152 2.16 -15.61 -11.70
C PRO A 152 3.65 -15.73 -11.41
N GLU A 153 4.35 -16.57 -12.17
CA GLU A 153 5.76 -16.92 -11.93
C GLU A 153 6.70 -15.71 -11.86
N LYS A 154 6.54 -14.74 -12.79
CA LYS A 154 7.31 -13.50 -12.79
C LYS A 154 7.13 -12.68 -11.50
N ARG A 155 5.90 -12.64 -10.96
CA ARG A 155 5.58 -11.94 -9.71
C ARG A 155 6.14 -12.71 -8.51
N LYS A 156 6.03 -14.03 -8.53
CA LYS A 156 6.59 -14.93 -7.51
C LYS A 156 8.10 -14.76 -7.37
N THR A 157 8.84 -14.73 -8.49
CA THR A 157 10.30 -14.50 -8.49
C THR A 157 10.66 -13.16 -7.83
N ARG A 158 9.90 -12.10 -8.13
CA ARG A 158 10.10 -10.78 -7.50
C ARG A 158 9.82 -10.79 -6.01
N LEU A 159 8.74 -11.45 -5.58
CA LEU A 159 8.40 -11.60 -4.17
C LEU A 159 9.48 -12.37 -3.41
N GLN A 160 10.00 -13.46 -3.99
CA GLN A 160 11.11 -14.22 -3.39
C GLN A 160 12.38 -13.36 -3.19
N GLN A 161 12.66 -12.43 -4.10
CA GLN A 161 13.77 -11.49 -3.93
C GLN A 161 13.52 -10.53 -2.76
N GLN A 162 12.30 -10.01 -2.64
CA GLN A 162 11.90 -9.14 -1.52
C GLN A 162 11.95 -9.89 -0.19
N TYR A 163 11.50 -11.15 -0.13
CA TYR A 163 11.58 -11.98 1.06
C TYR A 163 13.02 -12.14 1.55
N LYS A 164 13.96 -12.44 0.66
CA LYS A 164 15.39 -12.53 1.01
C LYS A 164 15.95 -11.21 1.53
N GLU A 165 15.52 -10.09 0.98
CA GLU A 165 15.94 -8.77 1.45
C GLU A 165 15.41 -8.47 2.87
N ILE A 166 14.16 -8.83 3.14
CA ILE A 166 13.53 -8.69 4.45
C ILE A 166 14.26 -9.56 5.48
N GLU A 167 14.53 -10.84 5.17
CA GLU A 167 15.29 -11.73 6.05
C GLU A 167 16.66 -11.15 6.41
N ARG A 168 17.37 -10.58 5.42
CA ARG A 168 18.66 -9.91 5.61
C ARG A 168 18.55 -8.63 6.44
N ALA A 169 17.47 -7.87 6.31
CA ALA A 169 17.23 -6.69 7.13
C ALA A 169 16.94 -7.08 8.58
N LEU A 170 16.03 -8.05 8.79
CA LEU A 170 15.68 -8.57 10.11
C LEU A 170 16.89 -9.18 10.84
N ALA A 171 17.76 -9.90 10.13
CA ALA A 171 19.01 -10.44 10.70
C ALA A 171 19.97 -9.34 11.20
N ARG A 172 19.87 -8.13 10.64
CA ARG A 172 20.66 -6.95 11.05
C ARG A 172 19.92 -6.08 12.09
N GLY A 173 18.72 -6.46 12.52
CA GLY A 173 17.87 -5.65 13.40
C GLY A 173 17.38 -4.36 12.74
N LYS A 174 17.30 -4.34 11.41
CA LYS A 174 16.85 -3.21 10.58
C LYS A 174 15.59 -3.58 9.83
#